data_AF-A0A1G1G451-F1
#
_entry.id   AF-A0A1G1G451-F1
#
_cell.length_a   1.000
_cell.length_b   1.000
_cell.length_c   1.000
_cell.angle_alpha   90.00
_cell.angle_beta   90.00
_cell.angle_gamma   90.00
#
_symmetry.space_group_name_H-M   'P 1'
#
loop_
_entity.id
_entity.type
_entity.pdbx_description
1 polymer ?
#
loop_
_entity_poly.entity_id
_entity_poly.type
_entity_poly.pdbx_seq_one_letter_code
_entity_poly.pdbx_strand_id
1 'polypeptide(L)' 'MSATPGWFEKDLLETFYLIVEQYKTGAIDERTFYDKIFTIAERYGRHAGKDEMSKNQMTLFSS' A
#
# COMPACT_ATOMS: atom_id res chain seq x y z
N MET A 1 9.38 -20.37 10.12
CA MET A 1 8.08 -19.67 10.21
C MET A 1 8.31 -18.26 9.69
N SER A 2 8.28 -18.11 8.36
CA SER A 2 7.17 -17.53 7.57
C SER A 2 7.19 -16.00 7.60
N ALA A 3 8.09 -15.41 6.81
CA ALA A 3 7.82 -14.09 6.26
C ALA A 3 6.78 -14.33 5.16
N THR A 4 5.49 -14.18 5.49
CA THR A 4 4.43 -14.22 4.48
C THR A 4 4.48 -12.88 3.75
N PRO A 5 5.05 -12.76 2.54
CA PRO A 5 5.21 -11.45 1.90
C PRO A 5 3.88 -10.98 1.27
N GLY A 6 2.96 -11.92 1.03
CA GLY A 6 1.72 -11.65 0.29
C GLY A 6 0.57 -11.05 1.10
N TRP A 7 0.69 -10.87 2.43
CA TRP A 7 -0.41 -10.24 3.19
C TRP A 7 -0.55 -8.75 2.83
N PHE A 8 0.57 -8.07 2.59
CA PHE A 8 0.61 -6.65 2.25
C PHE A 8 0.07 -6.39 0.84
N GLU A 9 0.50 -7.19 -0.14
CA GLU A 9 0.03 -7.10 -1.52
C GLU A 9 -1.46 -7.45 -1.62
N LYS A 10 -1.90 -8.46 -0.86
CA LYS A 10 -3.31 -8.84 -0.80
C LYS A 10 -4.18 -7.73 -0.20
N ASP A 11 -3.76 -7.15 0.92
CA ASP A 11 -4.48 -6.06 1.60
C ASP A 11 -4.56 -4.79 0.72
N LEU A 12 -3.48 -4.46 0.00
CA LEU A 12 -3.48 -3.38 -0.99
C LEU A 12 -4.50 -3.63 -2.10
N LEU A 13 -4.49 -4.84 -2.68
CA LEU A 13 -5.35 -5.21 -3.78
C LEU A 13 -6.84 -5.20 -3.34
N GLU A 14 -7.14 -5.80 -2.18
CA GLU A 14 -8.49 -5.84 -1.61
C GLU A 14 -9.01 -4.42 -1.33
N THR A 15 -8.19 -3.55 -0.75
CA THR A 15 -8.56 -2.16 -0.47
C THR A 15 -8.80 -1.38 -1.76
N PHE A 16 -7.95 -1.56 -2.78
CA PHE A 16 -8.12 -0.91 -4.08
C PHE A 16 -9.42 -1.34 -4.78
N TYR A 17 -9.71 -2.65 -4.81
CA TYR A 17 -10.94 -3.18 -5.40
C TYR A 17 -12.19 -2.60 -4.73
N LEU A 18 -12.20 -2.51 -3.40
CA LEU A 18 -13.33 -1.96 -2.65
C LEU A 18 -13.61 -0.49 -3.05
N ILE A 19 -12.58 0.32 -3.23
CA ILE A 19 -12.72 1.73 -3.61
C ILE A 19 -13.25 1.86 -5.04
N VAL A 20 -12.75 1.03 -5.95
CA VAL A 20 -13.24 0.99 -7.33
C VAL A 20 -14.70 0.56 -7.38
N GLU A 21 -15.10 -0.44 -6.58
CA GLU A 21 -16.49 -0.87 -6.48
C GLU A 21 -17.40 0.23 -5.93
N GLN A 22 -16.99 0.90 -4.84
CA GLN A 22 -17.72 2.03 -4.27
C GLN A 22 -17.91 3.16 -5.29
N TYR A 23 -16.90 3.44 -6.12
CA TYR A 23 -17.01 4.45 -7.16
C TYR A 23 -17.95 4.00 -8.29
N LYS A 24 -17.80 2.76 -8.78
CA LYS A 24 -18.65 2.21 -9.84
C LYS A 24 -20.13 2.11 -9.46
N THR A 25 -20.40 1.84 -8.18
CA THR A 25 -21.77 1.80 -7.65
C THR A 25 -22.34 3.18 -7.33
N GLY A 26 -21.53 4.23 -7.43
CA GLY A 26 -21.93 5.60 -7.09
C GLY A 26 -22.04 5.85 -5.58
N ALA A 27 -21.54 4.94 -4.75
CA ALA A 27 -21.50 5.11 -3.30
C ALA A 27 -20.52 6.22 -2.87
N ILE A 28 -19.51 6.51 -3.69
CA ILE A 28 -18.61 7.66 -3.54
C ILE A 28 -18.51 8.44 -4.85
N ASP A 29 -18.30 9.75 -4.73
CA ASP A 29 -18.06 10.64 -5.87
C ASP A 29 -16.58 10.61 -6.32
N GLU A 30 -16.31 11.25 -7.47
CA GLU A 30 -14.98 11.30 -8.08
C GLU A 30 -13.92 11.93 -7.17
N ARG A 31 -14.27 12.99 -6.42
CA ARG A 31 -13.33 13.65 -5.51
C ARG A 31 -12.96 12.74 -4.35
N THR A 32 -13.96 12.05 -3.79
CA THR A 32 -13.76 11.05 -2.72
C THR A 32 -12.95 9.85 -3.21
N PHE A 33 -13.14 9.44 -4.47
CA PHE A 33 -12.31 8.40 -5.10
C PHE A 33 -10.84 8.81 -5.15
N TYR A 34 -10.52 10.00 -5.69
CA TYR A 34 -9.13 10.46 -5.76
C TYR A 34 -8.48 10.57 -4.38
N ASP A 35 -9.18 11.12 -3.38
CA ASP A 35 -8.66 11.27 -2.02
C ASP A 35 -8.29 9.92 -1.39
N LYS A 36 -9.15 8.90 -1.59
CA LYS A 36 -8.89 7.53 -1.13
C LYS A 36 -7.71 6.89 -1.84
N ILE A 37 -7.54 7.11 -3.15
CA ILE A 37 -6.38 6.62 -3.91
C ILE A 37 -5.08 7.27 -3.42
N PHE A 38 -5.06 8.60 -3.21
CA PHE A 38 -3.89 9.29 -2.68
C PHE A 38 -3.52 8.79 -1.28
N THR A 39 -4.50 8.62 -0.41
CA THR A 39 -4.31 8.08 0.96
C THR A 39 -3.65 6.70 0.93
N ILE A 40 -4.08 5.82 0.01
CA ILE A 40 -3.49 4.49 -0.17
C ILE A 40 -2.07 4.63 -0.72
N ALA A 41 -1.86 5.40 -1.78
CA ALA A 41 -0.52 5.59 -2.34
C ALA A 41 0.48 6.08 -1.28
N GLU A 42 0.08 7.03 -0.42
CA GLU A 42 0.90 7.49 0.70
C GLU A 42 1.16 6.40 1.74
N ARG A 43 0.11 5.66 2.14
CA ARG A 43 0.22 4.60 3.14
C ARG A 43 1.18 3.51 2.68
N TYR A 44 0.96 2.94 1.50
CA TYR A 44 1.76 1.82 1.00
C TYR A 44 3.12 2.29 0.45
N GLY A 45 3.23 3.50 -0.07
CA GLY A 45 4.51 4.11 -0.47
C GLY A 45 5.46 4.32 0.71
N ARG A 46 4.95 4.75 1.88
CA ARG A 46 5.76 4.86 3.11
C ARG A 46 6.22 3.50 3.64
N HIS A 47 5.46 2.42 3.38
CA HIS A 47 5.87 1.06 3.74
C HIS A 47 6.95 0.52 2.80
N ALA A 48 6.82 0.72 1.47
CA ALA A 48 7.84 0.33 0.49
C ALA A 48 9.20 1.02 0.73
N GLY A 49 9.19 2.33 1.02
CA GLY A 49 10.44 3.08 1.27
C GLY A 49 11.18 2.68 2.55
N LYS A 50 10.47 2.18 3.58
CA LYS A 50 11.08 1.70 4.83
C LYS A 50 11.75 0.33 4.69
N ASP A 51 11.20 -0.53 3.83
CA ASP A 51 11.81 -1.82 3.49
C ASP A 51 13.11 -1.65 2.70
N GLU A 52 13.19 -0.65 1.80
CA GLU A 52 14.44 -0.28 1.12
C GLU A 52 15.49 0.30 2.08
N MET A 53 15.10 1.20 2.99
CA MET A 53 16.02 1.78 3.98
C MET A 53 16.60 0.73 4.93
N SER A 54 15.81 -0.27 5.33
CA SER A 54 16.25 -1.33 6.24
C SER A 54 17.25 -2.29 5.59
N LYS A 55 17.11 -2.57 4.29
CA LYS A 55 18.08 -3.38 3.52
C LYS A 55 19.42 -2.66 3.36
N ASN A 56 19.41 -1.34 3.15
CA ASN A 56 20.63 -0.55 2.99
C ASN A 56 21.41 -0.32 4.30
N GLN A 57 20.77 -0.39 5.48
CA GLN A 57 21.51 -0.32 6.74
C GLN A 57 22.21 -1.64 7.10
N MET A 58 21.64 -2.80 6.74
CA MET A 58 22.24 -4.10 7.06
C MET A 58 23.58 -4.35 6.35
N THR A 59 23.77 -3.78 5.16
CA THR A 59 25.03 -3.82 4.42
C THR A 59 26.12 -2.90 5.01
N LEU A 60 25.76 -1.87 5.77
CA LEU A 60 26.70 -0.93 6.39
C LEU A 60 27.31 -1.45 7.70
N PHE A 61 26.63 -2.34 8.42
CA PHE A 61 27.12 -2.93 9.69
C PHE A 61 27.81 -4.29 9.51
N SER A 62 27.98 -4.76 8.27
CA SER A 62 28.63 -6.04 7.93
C SER A 62 30.00 -5.86 7.26
N SER A 63 30.54 -4.63 7.24
CA SER A 63 31.89 -4.31 6.73
C SER A 63 32.92 -4.20 7.86
#